data_AF-A0A9N9IZG6-F1
#
_entry.id   AF-A0A9N9IZG6-F1
#
_cell.length_a   1.000
_cell.length_b   1.000
_cell.length_c   1.000
_cell.angle_alpha   90.00
_cell.angle_beta   90.00
_cell.angle_gamma   90.00
#
_symmetry.space_group_name_H-M   'P 1'
#
loop_
_entity.id
_entity.type
_entity.pdbx_description
1 polymer ?
#
loop_
_entity_poly.entity_id
_entity_poly.type
_entity_poly.pdbx_seq_one_letter_code
_entity_poly.pdbx_strand_id
1 'polypeptide(L)'
;TRSKDPVKDKAMLKQLYESGYLCTTPENHKIIADQFCNVFQDALDINIRGIDEKRRILSIIADKLLYPMIKKNLLVSNYLITKAHQYARVNSPGGIQLERPKVTLEKLTPEKKEQL
;
A
#
# COMPACT_ATOMS: atom_id res chain seq x y z
N THR A 1 17.51 28.90 -27.09
CA THR A 1 18.38 28.57 -28.26
C THR A 1 18.61 27.08 -28.26
N ARG A 2 18.26 26.37 -29.34
CA ARG A 2 18.47 24.91 -29.48
C ARG A 2 19.80 24.67 -30.20
N SER A 3 20.67 23.81 -29.69
CA SER A 3 21.92 23.50 -30.35
C SER A 3 21.67 22.78 -31.68
N LYS A 4 22.59 22.93 -32.65
CA LYS A 4 22.60 22.11 -33.87
C LYS A 4 23.09 20.69 -33.60
N ASP A 5 23.70 20.46 -32.43
CA ASP A 5 24.22 19.18 -31.98
C ASP A 5 23.37 18.65 -30.80
N PRO A 6 22.45 17.70 -31.06
CA PRO A 6 21.57 17.15 -30.03
C PRO A 6 22.31 16.31 -28.98
N VAL A 7 23.54 15.85 -29.26
CA VAL A 7 24.36 15.08 -28.30
C VAL A 7 24.85 16.00 -27.19
N LYS A 8 25.28 17.22 -27.54
CA LYS A 8 25.66 18.25 -26.57
C LYS A 8 24.51 18.66 -25.67
N ASP A 9 23.32 18.89 -26.24
CA ASP A 9 22.14 19.25 -25.46
C ASP A 9 21.77 18.14 -24.45
N LYS A 10 21.83 16.88 -24.88
CA LYS A 10 21.60 15.72 -24.00
C LYS A 10 22.63 15.63 -22.87
N ALA A 11 23.91 15.84 -23.18
CA ALA A 11 24.98 15.81 -22.18
C ALA A 11 24.83 16.95 -21.15
N MET A 12 24.48 18.16 -21.61
CA MET A 12 24.23 19.30 -20.74
C MET A 12 23.02 19.07 -19.82
N LEU A 13 21.90 18.58 -20.36
CA LEU A 13 20.72 18.25 -19.56
C LEU A 13 21.02 17.17 -18.51
N LYS A 14 21.82 16.15 -18.86
CA LYS A 14 22.27 15.12 -17.91
C LYS A 14 23.10 15.73 -16.79
N GLN A 15 24.06 16.60 -17.11
CA GLN A 15 24.86 17.31 -16.11
C GLN A 15 24.01 18.17 -15.19
N LEU A 16 23.06 18.94 -15.73
CA LEU A 16 22.18 19.80 -14.94
C LEU A 16 21.27 18.98 -14.01
N TYR A 17 20.83 17.80 -14.45
CA TYR A 17 20.10 16.86 -13.59
C TYR A 17 20.97 16.28 -12.48
N GLU A 18 22.16 15.79 -12.82
CA GLU A 18 23.10 15.19 -11.85
C GLU A 18 23.62 16.20 -10.81
N SER A 19 23.74 17.47 -11.20
CA SER A 19 24.11 18.59 -10.31
C SER A 19 22.93 19.21 -9.55
N GLY A 20 21.70 18.71 -9.77
CA GLY A 20 20.51 19.14 -9.03
C GLY A 20 19.87 20.45 -9.50
N TYR A 21 20.37 21.08 -10.56
CA TYR A 21 19.75 22.27 -11.16
C TYR A 21 18.47 21.95 -11.93
N LEU A 22 18.33 20.71 -12.43
CA LEU A 22 17.08 20.21 -12.99
C LEU A 22 16.44 19.22 -12.03
N CYS A 23 15.24 19.56 -11.55
CA CYS A 23 14.41 18.62 -10.82
C CYS A 23 13.33 18.06 -11.74
N THR A 24 13.21 16.73 -11.82
CA THR A 24 12.15 16.05 -12.59
C THR A 24 10.79 16.13 -11.91
N THR A 25 10.77 16.51 -10.63
CA THR A 25 9.56 16.56 -9.82
C THR A 25 9.43 17.96 -9.23
N PRO A 26 8.34 18.70 -9.47
CA PRO A 26 8.16 20.02 -8.87
C PRO A 26 8.26 19.91 -7.35
N GLU A 27 9.01 20.80 -6.71
CA GLU A 27 9.23 20.79 -5.26
C GLU A 27 7.90 20.80 -4.48
N ASN A 28 6.92 21.54 -5.00
CA ASN A 28 5.55 21.56 -4.49
C ASN A 28 4.87 20.18 -4.48
N HIS A 29 5.14 19.30 -5.45
CA HIS A 29 4.53 17.95 -5.47
C HIS A 29 5.04 17.09 -4.31
N LYS A 30 6.34 17.18 -4.00
CA LYS A 30 6.93 16.44 -2.88
C LYS A 30 6.35 16.93 -1.56
N ILE A 31 6.27 18.26 -1.38
CA ILE A 31 5.68 18.89 -0.19
C ILE A 31 4.22 18.43 0.00
N ILE A 32 3.41 18.45 -1.06
CA ILE A 32 2.01 18.01 -1.00
C ILE A 32 1.91 16.52 -0.64
N ALA A 33 2.76 15.66 -1.22
CA ALA A 33 2.75 14.23 -0.92
C ALA A 33 3.12 13.95 0.55
N ASP A 34 4.14 14.63 1.07
CA ASP A 34 4.57 14.49 2.46
C ASP A 34 3.48 15.00 3.43
N GLN A 35 2.86 16.15 3.12
CA GLN A 35 1.71 16.67 3.88
C GLN A 35 0.53 15.69 3.88
N PHE A 36 0.20 15.11 2.73
CA PHE A 36 -0.86 14.12 2.63
C PHE A 36 -0.57 12.88 3.49
N CYS A 37 0.67 12.37 3.46
CA CYS A 37 1.06 11.22 4.26
C CYS A 37 0.95 11.51 5.77
N ASN A 38 1.35 12.71 6.21
CA ASN A 38 1.24 13.12 7.61
C ASN A 38 -0.23 13.21 8.04
N VAL A 39 -1.07 13.90 7.27
CA VAL A 39 -2.51 14.05 7.60
C VAL A 39 -3.22 12.69 7.57
N PHE A 40 -2.83 11.79 6.65
CA PHE A 40 -3.37 10.43 6.62
C PHE A 40 -2.96 9.63 7.87
N GLN A 41 -1.72 9.78 8.33
CA GLN A 41 -1.24 9.15 9.55
C GLN A 41 -1.99 9.69 10.79
N ASP A 42 -2.16 11.01 10.90
CA ASP A 42 -2.94 11.63 11.97
C ASP A 42 -4.37 11.11 12.00
N ALA A 43 -5.01 11.01 10.83
CA ALA A 43 -6.36 10.46 10.69
C ALA A 43 -6.42 8.99 11.12
N LEU A 44 -5.41 8.19 10.79
CA LEU A 44 -5.31 6.80 11.25
C LEU A 44 -5.12 6.72 12.76
N ASP A 45 -4.34 7.60 13.36
CA ASP A 45 -4.05 7.56 14.80
C ASP A 45 -5.25 7.97 15.65
N ILE A 46 -5.93 9.06 15.25
CA ILE A 46 -7.16 9.57 15.91
C ILE A 46 -8.35 8.62 15.70
N ASN A 47 -8.33 7.75 14.68
CA ASN A 47 -9.44 6.85 14.41
C ASN A 47 -9.73 5.92 15.59
N ILE A 48 -10.89 6.16 16.23
CA ILE A 48 -11.41 5.45 17.40
C ILE A 48 -11.87 4.02 17.11
N ARG A 49 -12.03 3.64 15.83
CA ARG A 49 -12.69 2.39 15.42
C ARG A 49 -11.81 1.13 15.49
N GLY A 50 -10.76 1.18 16.31
CA GLY A 50 -9.92 0.03 16.61
C GLY A 50 -9.10 -0.48 15.42
N ILE A 51 -8.36 -1.56 15.66
CA ILE A 51 -7.35 -2.06 14.70
C ILE A 51 -7.97 -2.64 13.42
N ASP A 52 -9.19 -3.17 13.50
CA ASP A 52 -9.86 -3.82 12.36
C ASP A 52 -10.30 -2.81 11.30
N GLU A 53 -10.82 -1.65 11.71
CA GLU A 53 -11.16 -0.59 10.75
C GLU A 53 -9.92 0.11 10.19
N LYS A 54 -8.87 0.34 11.00
CA LYS A 54 -7.59 0.83 10.48
C LYS A 54 -7.02 -0.11 9.42
N ARG A 55 -7.10 -1.43 9.66
CA ARG A 55 -6.71 -2.47 8.69
C ARG A 55 -7.55 -2.40 7.42
N ARG A 56 -8.87 -2.19 7.53
CA ARG A 56 -9.77 -2.07 6.37
C ARG A 56 -9.43 -0.87 5.50
N ILE A 57 -9.20 0.30 6.08
CA ILE A 57 -8.79 1.51 5.33
C ILE A 57 -7.43 1.28 4.66
N LEU A 58 -6.45 0.78 5.41
CA LEU A 58 -5.12 0.48 4.88
C LEU A 58 -5.14 -0.58 3.77
N SER A 59 -6.11 -1.50 3.78
CA SER A 59 -6.23 -2.52 2.73
C SER A 59 -6.54 -1.93 1.35
N ILE A 60 -7.21 -0.77 1.29
CA ILE A 60 -7.47 -0.04 0.04
C ILE A 60 -6.14 0.43 -0.57
N ILE A 61 -5.26 0.96 0.27
CA ILE A 61 -3.94 1.45 -0.13
C ILE A 61 -3.01 0.28 -0.47
N ALA A 62 -3.03 -0.78 0.35
CA ALA A 62 -2.22 -1.98 0.18
C ALA A 62 -2.58 -2.80 -1.06
N ASP A 63 -3.75 -2.58 -1.65
CA ASP A 63 -4.10 -3.14 -2.96
C ASP A 63 -3.35 -2.45 -4.11
N LYS A 64 -3.05 -1.16 -3.97
CA LYS A 64 -2.43 -0.34 -5.02
C LYS A 64 -0.93 -0.13 -4.84
N LEU A 65 -0.44 -0.17 -3.61
CA LEU A 65 0.95 0.12 -3.27
C LEU A 65 1.67 -1.11 -2.71
N LEU A 66 2.94 -1.24 -3.05
CA LEU A 66 3.81 -2.29 -2.53
C LEU A 66 4.20 -2.00 -1.08
N TYR A 67 4.45 -3.07 -0.32
CA TYR A 67 4.91 -3.00 1.07
C TYR A 67 6.03 -1.98 1.33
N PRO A 68 7.13 -1.91 0.53
CA PRO A 68 8.21 -0.96 0.79
C PRO A 68 7.78 0.50 0.62
N MET A 69 6.85 0.80 -0.28
CA MET A 69 6.32 2.16 -0.45
C MET A 69 5.48 2.57 0.75
N ILE A 70 4.61 1.67 1.22
CA ILE A 70 3.77 1.92 2.40
C ILE A 70 4.64 2.15 3.62
N LYS A 71 5.65 1.29 3.84
CA LYS A 71 6.59 1.42 4.98
C LYS A 71 7.42 2.70 4.94
N LYS A 72 7.82 3.15 3.75
CA LYS A 72 8.61 4.37 3.60
C LYS A 72 7.79 5.63 3.82
N ASN A 73 6.54 5.63 3.34
CA ASN A 73 5.72 6.84 3.28
C ASN A 73 4.74 6.95 4.46
N LEU A 74 4.38 5.85 5.11
CA LEU A 74 3.44 5.83 6.23
C LEU A 74 4.11 5.23 7.47
N LEU A 75 3.95 5.88 8.62
CA LEU A 75 4.54 5.48 9.91
C LEU A 75 3.73 4.36 10.60
N VAL A 76 3.24 3.40 9.81
CA VAL A 76 2.45 2.26 10.30
C VAL A 76 3.31 1.06 10.62
N SER A 77 2.88 0.29 11.63
CA SER A 77 3.62 -0.90 12.05
C SER A 77 3.68 -1.96 10.93
N ASN A 78 4.82 -2.68 10.87
CA ASN A 78 5.01 -3.77 9.91
C ASN A 78 3.88 -4.82 9.97
N TYR A 79 3.36 -5.08 11.17
CA TYR A 79 2.23 -5.97 11.40
C TYR A 79 0.98 -5.47 10.67
N LEU A 80 0.64 -4.19 10.83
CA LEU A 80 -0.57 -3.63 10.24
C LEU A 80 -0.51 -3.59 8.71
N ILE A 81 0.64 -3.27 8.13
CA ILE A 81 0.86 -3.32 6.67
C ILE A 81 0.66 -4.75 6.14
N THR A 82 1.25 -5.74 6.81
CA THR A 82 1.10 -7.16 6.44
C THR A 82 -0.36 -7.59 6.51
N LYS A 83 -1.05 -7.20 7.57
CA LYS A 83 -2.47 -7.51 7.76
C LYS A 83 -3.36 -6.79 6.76
N ALA A 84 -3.04 -5.58 6.34
CA ALA A 84 -3.76 -4.85 5.31
C ALA A 84 -3.68 -5.55 3.94
N HIS A 85 -2.49 -6.00 3.52
CA HIS A 85 -2.34 -6.79 2.30
C HIS A 85 -3.10 -8.13 2.35
N GLN A 86 -3.00 -8.85 3.47
CA GLN A 86 -3.77 -10.08 3.67
C GLN A 86 -5.27 -9.82 3.60
N TYR A 87 -5.72 -8.73 4.23
CA TYR A 87 -7.12 -8.34 4.24
C TYR A 87 -7.65 -8.01 2.86
N ALA A 88 -6.90 -7.23 2.05
CA ALA A 88 -7.28 -6.89 0.69
C ALA A 88 -7.48 -8.15 -0.18
N ARG A 89 -6.63 -9.17 -0.01
CA ARG A 89 -6.72 -10.44 -0.72
C ARG A 89 -7.93 -11.29 -0.33
N VAL A 90 -8.29 -11.28 0.96
CA VAL A 90 -9.37 -12.15 1.49
C VAL A 90 -10.74 -11.50 1.39
N ASN A 91 -10.85 -10.21 1.73
CA ASN A 91 -12.13 -9.51 1.90
C ASN A 91 -12.40 -8.48 0.79
N SER A 92 -11.54 -8.39 -0.21
CA SER A 92 -11.44 -7.24 -1.14
C SER A 92 -10.96 -5.96 -0.45
N PRO A 93 -10.33 -5.03 -1.18
CA PRO A 93 -9.82 -3.78 -0.63
C PRO A 93 -10.97 -2.93 -0.06
N GLY A 94 -10.88 -2.58 1.23
CA GLY A 94 -11.94 -1.82 1.91
C GLY A 94 -13.26 -2.58 2.09
N GLY A 95 -13.30 -3.86 1.76
CA GLY A 95 -14.47 -4.70 1.94
C GLY A 95 -14.81 -4.91 3.42
N ILE A 96 -16.02 -5.38 3.68
CA ILE A 96 -16.41 -5.84 5.01
C ILE A 96 -15.73 -7.17 5.26
N GLN A 97 -15.33 -7.43 6.51
CA GLN A 97 -14.71 -8.71 6.84
C GLN A 97 -15.72 -9.84 6.60
N LEU A 98 -15.32 -10.81 5.78
CA LEU A 98 -16.12 -12.00 5.55
C LEU A 98 -16.26 -12.75 6.88
N GLU A 99 -17.50 -13.11 7.21
CA GLU A 99 -17.75 -14.02 8.31
C GLU A 99 -17.07 -15.35 8.01
N ARG A 100 -16.37 -15.87 9.02
CA ARG A 100 -15.74 -17.19 8.89
C ARG A 100 -16.86 -18.21 8.66
N PRO A 101 -16.79 -19.03 7.59
CA PRO A 101 -17.79 -20.07 7.37
C PRO A 101 -17.79 -21.03 8.57
N LYS A 102 -18.98 -21.33 9.08
CA LYS A 102 -19.16 -22.36 10.11
C LYS A 102 -18.94 -23.71 9.45
N VAL A 103 -17.84 -24.37 9.81
CA VAL A 103 -17.55 -25.73 9.35
C VAL A 103 -18.07 -26.70 10.40
N THR A 104 -19.06 -27.49 10.03
CA THR A 104 -19.56 -28.60 10.84
C THR A 104 -18.85 -29.88 10.39
N LEU A 105 -18.04 -30.45 11.28
CA LEU A 105 -17.38 -31.74 11.05
C LEU A 105 -18.26 -32.85 11.62
N GLU A 106 -18.95 -33.57 10.76
CA GLU A 106 -19.62 -34.81 11.12
C GLU A 106 -18.58 -35.95 11.14
N LYS A 107 -18.52 -36.70 12.24
CA LYS A 107 -17.73 -37.92 12.29
C LYS A 107 -18.34 -38.91 11.30
N LEU A 108 -17.51 -39.51 10.44
CA LEU A 108 -17.95 -40.62 9.59
C LEU A 108 -18.58 -41.69 10.47
N THR A 109 -19.84 -42.04 10.19
CA THR A 109 -20.48 -43.17 10.86
C THR A 109 -19.78 -44.48 10.45
N PRO A 110 -19.83 -45.51 11.30
CA PRO A 110 -19.20 -46.80 11.03
C PRO A 110 -19.62 -47.38 9.67
N GLU A 111 -20.90 -47.25 9.28
CA GLU A 111 -21.40 -47.81 8.01
C GLU A 111 -20.73 -47.17 6.79
N LYS A 112 -20.34 -45.90 6.87
CA LYS A 112 -19.65 -45.19 5.79
C LYS A 112 -18.16 -45.50 5.71
N LYS A 113 -17.57 -46.14 6.73
CA LYS A 113 -16.17 -46.60 6.72
C LYS A 113 -16.01 -47.96 6.07
N GLU A 114 -17.04 -48.82 6.10
CA GLU A 114 -17.01 -50.14 5.47
C GLU A 114 -17.17 -50.09 3.94
N GLN A 115 -17.58 -48.94 3.39
CA GLN A 115 -17.73 -48.70 1.95
C GLN A 115 -16.51 -48.00 1.31
N LEU A 116 -15.42 -47.83 2.07
CA LEU A 116 -14.16 -47.21 1.61
C LEU A 116 -13.09 -48.25 1.31
#